data_AF-A0A2R5L3L2-F1
#
_entry.id   AF-A0A2R5L3L2-F1
#
_cell.length_a   1.000
_cell.length_b   1.000
_cell.length_c   1.000
_cell.angle_alpha   90.00
_cell.angle_beta   90.00
_cell.angle_gamma   90.00
#
_symmetry.space_group_name_H-M   'P 1'
#
loop_
_entity.id
_entity.type
_entity.pdbx_description
1 polymer ?
#
loop_
_entity_poly.entity_id
_entity_poly.type
_entity_poly.pdbx_seq_one_letter_code
_entity_poly.pdbx_strand_id
1 'polypeptide(L)'
;IIGTVCSDFTRPAPCKIQKYRLISGRCNNLENPHWGTAMSTFKRFLLPEYEDGLDRPREHSKHGYELPSPRVVSAHIHRDEGLHDHAITIMAVAWGQAIDH
;
A
#
# COMPACT_ATOMS: atom_id res chain seq x y z
N ILE A 1 13.38 19.76 -14.32
CA ILE A 1 13.58 19.01 -13.06
C ILE A 1 12.28 18.34 -12.59
N ILE A 2 11.10 18.99 -12.65
CA ILE A 2 9.79 18.39 -12.31
C ILE A 2 9.42 17.16 -13.18
N GLY A 3 9.99 17.00 -14.38
CA GLY A 3 9.74 15.85 -15.26
C GLY A 3 10.77 14.70 -15.20
N THR A 4 11.85 14.81 -14.42
CA THR A 4 12.89 13.76 -14.32
C THR A 4 12.87 13.03 -12.98
N VAL A 5 12.22 13.61 -11.95
CA VAL A 5 12.19 13.05 -10.57
C VAL A 5 10.76 12.78 -10.11
N CYS A 6 9.79 13.61 -10.50
CA CYS A 6 8.39 13.44 -10.12
C CYS A 6 7.63 12.68 -11.22
N SER A 7 6.72 11.80 -10.81
CA SER A 7 5.94 10.97 -11.73
C SER A 7 4.98 11.79 -12.59
N ASP A 8 4.56 11.23 -13.73
CA ASP A 8 3.60 11.87 -14.65
C ASP A 8 2.26 12.24 -14.00
N PHE A 9 1.91 11.60 -12.88
CA PHE A 9 0.73 11.91 -12.07
C PHE A 9 0.79 13.29 -11.39
N THR A 10 1.96 13.93 -11.34
CA THR A 10 2.10 15.30 -10.82
C THR A 10 1.72 16.37 -11.85
N ARG A 11 1.48 16.00 -13.11
CA ARG A 11 1.07 16.93 -14.16
C ARG A 11 -0.45 17.04 -14.24
N PRO A 12 -1.04 18.24 -14.13
CA PRO A 12 -2.47 18.44 -14.37
C PRO A 12 -2.81 18.06 -15.82
N ALA A 13 -3.75 17.13 -15.99
CA ALA A 13 -4.30 16.77 -17.29
C ALA A 13 -5.81 17.04 -17.29
N PRO A 14 -6.37 17.69 -18.33
CA PRO A 14 -7.79 17.99 -18.36
C PRO A 14 -8.62 16.70 -18.46
N CYS A 15 -9.64 16.58 -17.60
CA CYS A 15 -10.63 15.50 -17.63
C CYS A 15 -11.98 16.01 -18.16
N LYS A 16 -12.74 15.11 -18.77
CA LYS A 16 -14.13 15.35 -19.19
C LYS A 16 -15.01 14.26 -18.59
N ILE A 17 -16.28 14.58 -18.34
CA ILE A 17 -17.26 13.57 -17.92
C ILE A 17 -17.43 12.55 -19.04
N GLN A 18 -17.32 11.27 -18.67
CA GLN A 18 -17.49 10.13 -19.55
C GLN A 18 -18.51 9.16 -18.95
N LYS A 19 -19.16 8.35 -19.80
CA LYS A 19 -20.14 7.35 -19.36
C LYS A 19 -19.50 6.19 -18.59
N TYR A 20 -18.25 5.84 -18.90
CA TYR A 20 -17.56 4.66 -18.38
C TYR A 20 -16.23 5.03 -17.74
N ARG A 21 -15.76 4.14 -16.84
CA ARG A 21 -14.47 4.28 -16.16
C ARG A 21 -13.32 4.01 -17.14
N LEU A 22 -12.22 4.74 -16.98
CA LEU A 22 -10.97 4.38 -17.62
C LEU A 22 -10.34 3.19 -16.89
N ILE A 23 -9.68 2.30 -17.63
CA ILE A 23 -8.97 1.13 -17.06
C ILE A 23 -7.91 1.56 -16.03
N SER A 24 -7.28 2.71 -16.23
CA SER A 24 -6.30 3.24 -15.28
C SER A 24 -6.91 3.82 -14.00
N GLY A 25 -8.24 4.02 -13.93
CA GLY A 25 -8.90 4.72 -12.83
C GLY A 25 -8.82 6.26 -12.90
N ARG A 26 -8.08 6.82 -13.87
CA ARG A 26 -7.93 8.28 -14.05
C ARG A 26 -9.27 8.96 -14.35
N CYS A 27 -9.38 10.23 -13.99
CA CYS A 27 -10.57 11.07 -14.17
C CYS A 27 -11.82 10.60 -13.39
N ASN A 28 -11.67 9.70 -12.41
CA ASN A 28 -12.78 9.40 -11.50
C ASN A 28 -13.18 10.64 -10.66
N ASN A 29 -12.19 11.45 -10.29
CA ASN A 29 -12.38 12.78 -9.70
C ASN A 29 -11.97 13.85 -10.73
N LEU A 30 -12.87 14.78 -11.05
CA LEU A 30 -12.64 15.81 -12.08
C LEU A 30 -11.68 16.91 -11.63
N GLU A 31 -11.70 17.24 -10.34
CA GLU A 31 -10.82 18.25 -9.72
C GLU A 31 -9.42 17.67 -9.46
N ASN A 32 -9.36 16.39 -9.14
CA ASN A 32 -8.14 15.65 -8.83
C ASN A 32 -8.02 14.39 -9.72
N PRO A 33 -7.72 14.54 -11.02
CA PRO A 33 -7.73 13.46 -12.01
C PRO A 33 -6.99 12.17 -11.65
N HIS A 34 -5.94 12.27 -10.84
CA HIS A 34 -5.03 11.16 -10.54
C HIS A 34 -5.36 10.42 -9.23
N TRP A 35 -6.35 10.87 -8.45
CA TRP A 35 -6.73 10.18 -7.21
C TRP A 35 -7.30 8.77 -7.52
N GLY A 36 -6.69 7.75 -6.92
CA GLY A 36 -7.07 6.35 -7.13
C GLY A 36 -6.64 5.76 -8.48
N THR A 37 -5.76 6.44 -9.22
CA THR A 37 -5.24 5.92 -10.49
C THR A 37 -4.21 4.82 -10.23
N ALA A 38 -4.24 3.74 -11.02
CA ALA A 38 -3.25 2.67 -10.98
C ALA A 38 -1.84 3.18 -11.32
N MET A 39 -0.81 2.43 -10.89
CA MET A 39 0.62 2.79 -11.06
C MET A 39 1.02 4.11 -10.38
N SER A 40 0.21 4.62 -9.45
CA SER A 40 0.54 5.78 -8.63
C SER A 40 1.05 5.35 -7.25
N THR A 41 1.66 6.28 -6.51
CA THR A 41 2.18 6.02 -5.16
C THR A 41 1.06 5.86 -4.15
N PHE A 42 1.21 4.96 -3.18
CA PHE A 42 0.31 4.87 -2.04
C PHE A 42 0.25 6.18 -1.24
N LYS A 43 -0.94 6.53 -0.77
CA LYS A 43 -1.13 7.67 0.14
C LYS A 43 -0.57 7.32 1.52
N ARG A 44 0.23 8.22 2.07
CA ARG A 44 0.77 8.09 3.44
C ARG A 44 -0.11 8.87 4.41
N PHE A 45 -0.69 8.19 5.40
CA PHE A 45 -1.43 8.87 6.50
C PHE A 45 -0.50 9.39 7.61
N LEU A 46 0.68 8.78 7.75
CA LEU A 46 1.74 9.18 8.65
C LEU A 46 3.04 9.38 7.86
N LEU A 47 3.98 10.14 8.41
CA LEU A 47 5.30 10.29 7.81
C LEU A 47 6.03 8.93 7.77
N PRO A 48 6.83 8.66 6.73
CA PRO A 48 7.65 7.45 6.70
C PRO A 48 8.71 7.47 7.81
N GLU A 49 9.02 6.29 8.37
CA GLU A 49 10.14 6.07 9.28
C GLU A 49 11.11 5.08 8.61
N TYR A 50 12.19 5.60 8.02
CA TYR A 50 13.31 4.83 7.45
C TYR A 50 14.55 4.95 8.35
N GLU A 51 15.47 4.02 8.23
CA GLU A 51 16.70 4.01 9.05
C GLU A 51 17.58 5.24 8.79
N ASP A 52 17.67 5.66 7.53
CA ASP A 52 18.42 6.83 7.07
C ASP A 52 17.51 8.06 6.80
N GLY A 53 16.21 7.92 7.10
CA GLY A 53 15.20 8.93 6.81
C GLY A 53 14.78 9.05 5.35
N LEU A 54 15.26 8.18 4.45
CA LEU A 54 15.01 8.26 3.01
C LEU A 54 14.38 7.00 2.43
N ASP A 55 15.15 5.91 2.36
CA ASP A 55 14.71 4.67 1.68
C ASP A 55 15.25 3.39 2.31
N ARG A 56 16.28 3.48 3.17
CA ARG A 56 16.81 2.29 3.86
C ARG A 56 15.76 1.74 4.83
N PRO A 57 15.37 0.45 4.69
CA PRO A 57 14.46 -0.19 5.62
C PRO A 57 14.93 -0.01 7.06
N ARG A 58 13.99 0.17 7.97
CA ARG A 58 14.26 0.39 9.39
C ARG A 58 14.99 -0.81 10.00
N GLU A 59 16.09 -0.55 10.69
CA GLU A 59 16.93 -1.55 11.38
C GLU A 59 16.89 -1.36 12.90
N HIS A 60 16.62 -0.15 13.39
CA HIS A 60 16.58 0.15 14.84
C HIS A 60 15.20 0.59 15.34
N SER A 61 14.89 0.25 16.59
CA SER A 61 13.70 0.68 17.33
C SER A 61 13.75 2.18 17.69
N LYS A 62 12.64 2.74 18.20
CA LYS A 62 12.59 4.16 18.65
C LYS A 62 13.53 4.45 19.83
N HIS A 63 14.02 3.41 20.49
CA HIS A 63 14.96 3.50 21.61
C HIS A 63 16.41 3.18 21.20
N GLY A 64 16.68 2.97 19.90
CA GLY A 64 18.04 2.73 19.38
C GLY A 64 18.52 1.27 19.40
N TYR A 65 17.71 0.32 19.89
CA TYR A 65 18.05 -1.11 19.81
C TYR A 65 17.81 -1.69 18.42
N GLU A 66 18.65 -2.63 17.98
CA GLU A 66 18.44 -3.40 16.75
C GLU A 66 17.09 -4.14 16.76
N LEU A 67 16.41 -4.13 15.61
CA LEU A 67 15.18 -4.88 15.39
C LEU A 67 15.51 -6.37 15.15
N PRO A 68 14.69 -7.29 15.69
CA PRO A 68 14.91 -8.71 15.48
C PRO A 68 14.69 -9.08 14.01
N SER A 69 15.37 -10.14 13.57
CA SER A 69 15.09 -10.75 12.27
C SER A 69 13.59 -11.07 12.13
N PRO A 70 12.95 -10.74 10.99
CA PRO A 70 11.55 -11.11 10.73
C PRO A 70 11.30 -12.62 10.89
N ARG A 71 12.32 -13.45 10.64
CA ARG A 71 12.21 -14.90 10.81
C ARG A 71 12.09 -15.31 12.28
N VAL A 72 12.82 -14.65 13.18
CA VAL A 72 12.73 -14.91 14.61
C VAL A 72 11.33 -14.55 15.13
N VAL A 73 10.79 -13.40 14.71
CA VAL A 73 9.42 -12.99 15.06
C VAL A 73 8.39 -13.98 14.52
N SER A 74 8.51 -14.39 13.25
CA SER A 74 7.63 -15.41 12.67
C SER A 74 7.68 -16.73 13.46
N ALA A 75 8.87 -17.22 13.79
CA ALA A 75 9.04 -18.54 14.43
C ALA A 75 8.60 -18.58 15.90
N HIS A 76 8.69 -17.45 16.62
CA HIS A 76 8.43 -17.42 18.06
C HIS A 76 7.11 -16.74 18.45
N ILE A 77 6.59 -15.83 17.62
CA ILE A 77 5.36 -15.07 17.91
C ILE A 77 4.17 -15.55 17.08
N HIS A 78 4.37 -15.76 15.76
CA HIS A 78 3.29 -16.15 14.84
C HIS A 78 3.28 -17.66 14.59
N ARG A 79 3.29 -18.44 15.67
CA ARG A 79 3.24 -19.91 15.57
C ARG A 79 1.84 -20.35 15.18
N ASP A 80 1.77 -21.37 14.33
CA ASP A 80 0.51 -22.04 14.04
C ASP A 80 0.15 -22.95 15.23
N GLU A 81 -0.99 -22.65 15.86
CA GLU A 81 -1.55 -23.45 16.95
C GLU A 81 -2.56 -24.49 16.44
N GLY A 82 -2.83 -24.52 15.12
CA GLY A 82 -3.78 -25.44 14.51
C GLY A 82 -5.25 -25.13 14.81
N LEU A 83 -5.54 -23.90 15.24
CA LEU A 83 -6.91 -23.46 15.52
C LEU A 83 -7.71 -23.39 14.22
N HIS A 84 -8.89 -24.00 14.22
CA HIS A 84 -9.82 -23.96 13.11
C HIS A 84 -11.11 -23.26 13.52
N ASP A 85 -11.49 -22.22 12.79
CA ASP A 85 -12.73 -21.49 13.04
C ASP A 85 -13.90 -22.20 12.35
N HIS A 86 -14.99 -22.40 13.07
CA HIS A 86 -16.23 -23.02 12.60
C HIS A 86 -17.36 -22.02 12.35
N ALA A 87 -17.18 -20.75 12.72
CA ALA A 87 -18.16 -19.69 12.51
C ALA A 87 -18.09 -19.09 11.09
N ILE A 88 -16.99 -19.33 10.37
CA ILE A 88 -16.72 -18.73 9.05
C ILE A 88 -16.30 -19.81 8.06
N THR A 89 -16.82 -19.71 6.83
CA THR A 89 -16.38 -20.61 5.76
C THR A 89 -15.08 -20.10 5.13
N ILE A 90 -14.34 -21.00 4.47
CA ILE A 90 -13.13 -20.63 3.71
C ILE A 90 -13.38 -19.58 2.63
N MET A 91 -14.64 -19.41 2.20
CA MET A 91 -15.03 -18.36 1.27
C MET A 91 -14.67 -16.96 1.79
N ALA A 92 -14.68 -16.73 3.11
CA ALA A 92 -14.27 -15.45 3.68
C ALA A 92 -12.81 -15.11 3.38
N VAL A 93 -11.91 -16.09 3.47
CA VAL A 93 -10.48 -15.92 3.15
C VAL A 93 -10.29 -15.70 1.65
N ALA A 94 -10.90 -16.56 0.83
CA ALA A 94 -10.79 -16.48 -0.63
C ALA A 94 -11.35 -15.16 -1.18
N TRP A 95 -12.49 -14.71 -0.66
CA TRP A 95 -13.11 -13.45 -1.05
C TRP A 95 -12.28 -12.24 -0.59
N GLY A 96 -11.66 -12.31 0.59
CA GLY A 96 -10.72 -11.29 1.05
C GLY A 96 -9.54 -11.13 0.10
N GLN A 97 -8.92 -12.24 -0.32
CA GLN A 97 -7.83 -12.21 -1.30
C GLN A 97 -8.31 -11.66 -2.67
N ALA A 98 -9.51 -12.03 -3.11
CA ALA A 98 -10.06 -11.56 -4.37
C ALA A 98 -10.36 -10.04 -4.39
N ILE A 99 -10.65 -9.43 -3.23
CA ILE A 99 -10.84 -7.97 -3.10
C ILE A 99 -9.50 -7.23 -2.99
N ASP A 100 -8.47 -7.85 -2.39
CA ASP A 100 -7.13 -7.27 -2.26
C ASP A 100 -6.42 -7.10 -3.61
N HIS A 101 -6.65 -8.04 -4.54
CA HIS A 101 -6.11 -8.02 -5.90
C HIS A 101 -6.84 -7.02 -6.83
#